data_AF-A0A7J3J4P0-F1
#
_entry.id   AF-A0A7J3J4P0-F1
#
_cell.length_a   1.000
_cell.length_b   1.000
_cell.length_c   1.000
_cell.angle_alpha   90.00
_cell.angle_beta   90.00
_cell.angle_gamma   90.00
#
_symmetry.space_group_name_H-M   'P 1'
#
loop_
_entity.id
_entity.type
_entity.pdbx_description
1 polymer ?
#
loop_
_entity_poly.entity_id
_entity_poly.type
_entity_poly.pdbx_seq_one_letter_code
_entity_poly.pdbx_strand_id
1 'polypeptide(L)'
;CLERDKIAILGGLKPGMTTDTVAAMVAEHVKADILIKATDQEGIYTKDPRKHSDAVKLDKLSFEDLPKVLAENRHRAGIHQILDPEAIKILRAKRIKVRVLSGFRPENLLLAVEGKPVGTIIE
;
A
#
# COMPACT_ATOMS: atom_id res chain seq x y z
N CYS A 1 22.62 3.29 8.29
CA CYS A 1 22.41 3.79 6.91
C CYS A 1 21.66 5.12 6.96
N LEU A 2 20.42 5.12 7.47
CA LEU A 2 19.59 6.32 7.63
C LEU A 2 20.24 7.39 8.52
N GLU A 3 20.92 7.01 9.62
CA GLU A 3 21.68 7.93 10.49
C GLU A 3 22.84 8.68 9.78
N ARG A 4 23.19 8.26 8.56
CA ARG A 4 24.22 8.90 7.74
C ARG A 4 23.62 9.61 6.52
N ASP A 5 22.32 9.91 6.56
CA ASP A 5 21.54 10.53 5.49
C ASP A 5 21.64 9.79 4.15
N LYS A 6 21.69 8.46 4.21
CA LYS A 6 21.75 7.60 3.02
C LYS A 6 20.44 6.84 2.82
N ILE A 7 20.18 6.47 1.56
CA ILE A 7 19.05 5.63 1.17
C ILE A 7 19.35 4.18 1.56
N ALA A 8 18.43 3.55 2.30
CA ALA A 8 18.47 2.13 2.61
C ALA A 8 17.59 1.35 1.61
N ILE A 9 18.14 0.28 1.04
CA ILE A 9 17.42 -0.65 0.15
C ILE A 9 17.38 -2.00 0.86
N LEU A 10 16.17 -2.56 1.02
CA LEU A 10 15.94 -3.82 1.74
C LEU A 10 15.19 -4.81 0.85
N GLY A 11 15.46 -6.09 1.06
CA GLY A 11 14.65 -7.21 0.55
C GLY A 11 13.86 -7.88 1.67
N GLY A 12 13.54 -9.16 1.51
CA GLY A 12 12.94 -9.96 2.58
C GLY A 12 13.85 -10.09 3.80
N LEU A 13 13.29 -9.98 5.01
CA LEU A 13 14.07 -10.10 6.26
C LEU A 13 14.11 -11.53 6.81
N LYS A 14 13.03 -12.30 6.65
CA LYS A 14 12.89 -13.68 7.14
C LYS A 14 12.03 -14.51 6.18
N PRO A 15 12.27 -15.84 6.07
CA PRO A 15 11.38 -16.73 5.33
C PRO A 15 9.93 -16.62 5.81
N GLY A 16 8.99 -16.65 4.87
CA GLY A 16 7.56 -16.52 5.16
C GLY A 16 7.07 -15.08 5.36
N MET A 17 7.94 -14.08 5.26
CA MET A 17 7.55 -12.66 5.35
C MET A 17 7.40 -12.05 3.94
N THR A 18 6.29 -11.37 3.71
CA THR A 18 6.05 -10.61 2.48
C THR A 18 6.85 -9.30 2.48
N THR A 19 7.09 -8.74 1.29
CA THR A 19 7.71 -7.41 1.17
C THR A 19 6.86 -6.31 1.80
N ASP A 20 5.53 -6.43 1.74
CA ASP A 20 4.60 -5.50 2.39
C ASP A 20 4.79 -5.49 3.91
N THR A 21 4.90 -6.66 4.55
CA THR A 21 5.14 -6.78 6.00
C THR A 21 6.49 -6.19 6.36
N VAL A 22 7.54 -6.47 5.59
CA VAL A 22 8.87 -5.86 5.81
C VAL A 22 8.76 -4.34 5.74
N ALA A 23 8.10 -3.80 4.72
CA ALA A 23 7.95 -2.37 4.53
C ALA A 23 7.16 -1.72 5.69
N ALA A 24 6.10 -2.37 6.17
CA ALA A 24 5.32 -1.92 7.32
C ALA A 24 6.15 -1.92 8.62
N MET A 25 6.94 -2.97 8.87
CA MET A 25 7.84 -3.04 10.03
C MET A 25 8.92 -1.95 9.98
N VAL A 26 9.51 -1.71 8.81
CA VAL A 26 10.51 -0.65 8.63
C VAL A 26 9.86 0.72 8.83
N ALA A 27 8.69 0.97 8.23
CA ALA A 27 7.95 2.22 8.39
C ALA A 27 7.61 2.50 9.86
N GLU A 28 7.17 1.48 10.61
CA GLU A 28 6.98 1.60 12.06
C GLU A 28 8.28 1.94 12.79
N HIS A 29 9.35 1.18 12.51
CA HIS A 29 10.62 1.32 13.22
C HIS A 29 11.24 2.71 13.03
N VAL A 30 11.17 3.25 11.81
CA VAL A 30 11.71 4.58 11.48
C VAL A 30 10.71 5.71 11.74
N LYS A 31 9.51 5.40 12.24
CA LYS A 31 8.42 6.34 12.46
C LYS A 31 8.08 7.15 11.20
N ALA A 32 7.99 6.47 10.06
CA ALA A 32 7.69 7.10 8.79
C ALA A 32 6.29 7.76 8.81
N ASP A 33 6.19 8.96 8.23
CA ASP A 33 4.91 9.67 8.07
C ASP A 33 3.97 8.94 7.09
N ILE A 34 4.55 8.26 6.11
CA ILE A 34 3.81 7.57 5.05
C ILE A 34 4.59 6.36 4.51
N LEU A 35 3.86 5.29 4.21
CA LEU A 35 4.33 4.19 3.38
C LEU A 35 3.75 4.34 1.97
N ILE A 36 4.60 4.44 0.95
CA ILE A 36 4.17 4.48 -0.46
C ILE A 36 4.35 3.09 -1.06
N LYS A 37 3.23 2.44 -1.42
CA LYS A 37 3.21 1.18 -2.15
C LYS A 37 3.02 1.44 -3.64
N ALA A 38 4.13 1.35 -4.37
CA ALA A 38 4.14 1.34 -5.82
C ALA A 38 3.78 -0.07 -6.34
N THR A 39 2.74 -0.17 -7.16
CA THR A 39 2.19 -1.43 -7.68
C THR A 39 1.88 -1.33 -9.18
N ASP A 40 1.35 -2.40 -9.78
CA ASP A 40 0.95 -2.45 -11.19
C ASP A 40 -0.44 -1.85 -11.46
N GLN A 41 -1.13 -1.42 -10.40
CA GLN A 41 -2.46 -0.81 -10.44
C GLN A 41 -2.41 0.68 -10.14
N GLU A 42 -3.37 1.41 -10.68
CA GLU A 42 -3.53 2.86 -10.49
C GLU A 42 -3.84 3.26 -9.05
N GLY A 43 -4.40 2.35 -8.26
CA GLY A 43 -4.82 2.54 -6.89
C GLY A 43 -5.72 1.39 -6.45
N ILE A 44 -6.52 1.62 -5.42
CA ILE A 44 -7.52 0.70 -4.90
C ILE A 44 -8.84 0.96 -5.62
N TYR A 45 -9.48 -0.10 -6.09
CA TYR A 45 -10.81 -0.04 -6.71
C TYR A 45 -11.85 -0.67 -5.80
N THR A 46 -13.11 -0.30 -6.00
CA THR A 46 -14.26 -0.96 -5.35
C THR A 46 -14.26 -2.47 -5.59
N LYS A 47 -13.81 -2.90 -6.77
CA LYS A 47 -13.69 -4.30 -7.21
C LYS A 47 -12.66 -4.40 -8.33
N ASP A 48 -12.27 -5.61 -8.70
CA ASP A 48 -11.26 -5.87 -9.73
C ASP A 48 -11.63 -5.20 -11.08
N PRO A 49 -10.92 -4.14 -11.51
CA PRO A 49 -11.26 -3.40 -12.74
C PRO A 49 -10.98 -4.21 -14.00
N ARG A 50 -10.23 -5.32 -13.91
CA ARG A 50 -9.99 -6.24 -15.04
C ARG A 50 -11.20 -7.14 -15.29
N LYS A 51 -12.06 -7.32 -14.29
CA LYS A 51 -13.25 -8.18 -14.35
C LYS A 51 -14.56 -7.41 -14.39
N HIS A 52 -14.56 -6.19 -13.88
CA HIS A 52 -15.76 -5.39 -13.68
C HIS A 52 -15.57 -4.02 -14.33
N SER A 53 -16.33 -3.75 -15.38
CA SER A 53 -16.31 -2.45 -16.08
C SER A 53 -16.86 -1.30 -15.24
N ASP A 54 -17.63 -1.60 -14.20
CA ASP A 54 -18.18 -0.65 -13.23
C ASP A 54 -17.31 -0.50 -11.97
N ALA A 55 -16.05 -0.97 -12.02
CA ALA A 55 -15.07 -0.73 -10.95
C ALA A 55 -14.69 0.75 -10.90
N VAL A 56 -14.75 1.33 -9.70
CA VAL A 56 -14.42 2.75 -9.47
C VAL A 56 -13.17 2.84 -8.59
N LYS A 57 -12.19 3.65 -9.00
CA LYS A 57 -11.00 3.91 -8.18
C LYS A 57 -11.39 4.75 -6.96
N LEU A 58 -10.96 4.33 -5.79
CA LEU A 58 -11.13 5.06 -4.55
C LEU A 58 -9.97 6.05 -4.40
N ASP A 59 -10.23 7.31 -4.08
CA ASP A 59 -9.15 8.27 -3.80
C ASP A 59 -8.69 8.18 -2.34
N LYS A 60 -9.60 7.83 -1.43
CA LYS A 60 -9.35 7.65 -0.01
C LYS A 60 -10.10 6.45 0.54
N LEU A 61 -9.50 5.75 1.50
CA LEU A 61 -10.07 4.60 2.18
C LEU A 61 -9.66 4.62 3.66
N SER A 62 -10.57 4.29 4.58
CA SER A 62 -10.19 4.15 5.99
C SER A 62 -9.59 2.76 6.26
N PHE A 63 -8.77 2.63 7.29
CA PHE A 63 -8.31 1.32 7.74
C PHE A 63 -9.47 0.40 8.18
N GLU A 64 -10.58 0.98 8.63
CA GLU A 64 -11.81 0.29 9.05
C GLU A 64 -12.60 -0.26 7.85
N ASP A 65 -12.58 0.44 6.71
CA ASP A 65 -13.28 0.04 5.49
C ASP A 65 -12.44 -0.85 4.58
N LEU A 66 -11.11 -0.83 4.73
CA LEU A 66 -10.20 -1.67 3.97
C LEU A 66 -10.59 -3.17 3.98
N PRO A 67 -10.96 -3.80 5.11
CA PRO A 67 -11.41 -5.19 5.11
C PRO A 67 -12.67 -5.46 4.28
N LYS A 68 -13.57 -4.48 4.15
CA LYS A 68 -14.81 -4.61 3.36
C LYS A 68 -14.48 -4.65 1.87
N VAL A 69 -13.65 -3.72 1.42
CA VAL A 69 -13.13 -3.66 0.04
C VAL A 69 -12.34 -4.93 -0.29
N LEU A 70 -11.53 -5.43 0.65
CA LEU A 70 -10.79 -6.69 0.45
C LEU A 70 -11.70 -7.93 0.51
N ALA A 71 -12.81 -7.91 1.24
CA ALA A 71 -13.74 -9.04 1.38
C ALA A 71 -14.52 -9.33 0.10
N GLU A 72 -14.97 -8.29 -0.62
CA GLU A 72 -15.59 -8.44 -1.95
C GLU A 72 -14.62 -9.09 -2.96
N ASN A 73 -13.33 -9.00 -2.68
CA ASN A 73 -12.23 -9.53 -3.47
C ASN A 73 -11.67 -10.88 -2.94
N ARG A 74 -12.31 -11.55 -1.98
CA ARG A 74 -11.75 -12.79 -1.34
C ARG A 74 -11.89 -14.09 -2.13
N HIS A 75 -12.68 -14.13 -3.20
CA HIS A 75 -13.14 -15.43 -3.73
C HIS A 75 -12.30 -16.09 -4.82
N ARG A 76 -11.11 -15.60 -5.19
CA ARG A 76 -10.25 -16.31 -6.17
C ARG A 76 -8.76 -16.19 -5.85
N ALA A 77 -8.06 -17.34 -5.90
CA ALA A 77 -6.62 -17.36 -6.07
C ALA A 77 -6.24 -16.47 -7.28
N GLY A 78 -5.29 -15.56 -7.09
CA GLY A 78 -4.88 -14.60 -8.13
C GLY A 78 -5.48 -13.19 -7.99
N ILE A 79 -6.28 -12.90 -6.96
CA ILE A 79 -6.63 -11.51 -6.64
C ILE A 79 -5.47 -10.93 -5.83
N HIS A 80 -4.73 -9.99 -6.44
CA HIS A 80 -3.60 -9.31 -5.83
C HIS A 80 -4.06 -8.60 -4.56
N GLN A 81 -3.67 -9.14 -3.40
CA GLN A 81 -3.87 -8.47 -2.12
C GLN A 81 -3.17 -7.12 -2.18
N ILE A 82 -3.97 -6.06 -2.06
CA ILE A 82 -3.50 -4.67 -2.12
C ILE A 82 -2.42 -4.44 -1.07
N LEU A 83 -2.57 -5.04 0.10
CA LEU A 83 -1.57 -5.21 1.15
C LEU A 83 -1.81 -6.57 1.79
N ASP A 84 -0.74 -7.24 2.22
CA ASP A 84 -0.89 -8.45 3.02
C ASP A 84 -1.55 -8.16 4.39
N PRO A 85 -2.20 -9.16 5.02
CA PRO A 85 -2.97 -8.93 6.25
C PRO A 85 -2.12 -8.55 7.45
N GLU A 86 -0.86 -8.98 7.52
CA GLU A 86 0.05 -8.68 8.61
C GLU A 86 0.57 -7.25 8.50
N ALA A 87 0.91 -6.79 7.29
CA ALA A 87 1.21 -5.38 7.04
C ALA A 87 0.05 -4.47 7.45
N ILE A 88 -1.19 -4.83 7.09
CA ILE A 88 -2.38 -4.05 7.46
C ILE A 88 -2.51 -3.92 8.98
N LYS A 89 -2.26 -4.98 9.76
CA LYS A 89 -2.30 -4.92 11.22
C LYS A 89 -1.31 -3.91 11.78
N ILE A 90 -0.05 -3.95 11.30
CA ILE A 90 1.02 -3.05 11.74
C ILE A 90 0.64 -1.60 11.41
N LEU A 91 0.29 -1.34 10.15
CA LEU A 91 -0.01 0.00 9.64
C LEU A 91 -1.23 0.61 10.34
N ARG A 92 -2.28 -0.19 10.58
CA ARG A 92 -3.47 0.23 11.32
C ARG A 92 -3.16 0.53 12.78
N ALA A 93 -2.45 -0.37 13.46
CA ALA A 93 -2.13 -0.21 14.88
C ALA A 93 -1.28 1.04 15.15
N LYS A 94 -0.43 1.41 14.19
CA LYS A 94 0.46 2.57 14.28
C LYS A 94 -0.05 3.81 13.57
N ARG A 95 -1.22 3.72 12.91
CA ARG A 95 -1.82 4.78 12.10
C ARG A 95 -0.84 5.38 11.08
N ILE A 96 -0.02 4.53 10.48
CA ILE A 96 0.92 4.94 9.43
C ILE A 96 0.12 5.06 8.15
N LYS A 97 0.09 6.27 7.56
CA LYS A 97 -0.62 6.50 6.31
C LYS A 97 -0.02 5.63 5.21
N VAL A 98 -0.87 5.12 4.33
CA VAL A 98 -0.40 4.35 3.16
C VAL A 98 -0.89 5.02 1.90
N ARG A 99 -0.05 5.08 0.86
CA ARG A 99 -0.49 5.44 -0.48
C ARG A 99 -0.24 4.31 -1.46
N VAL A 100 -1.28 3.82 -2.10
CA VAL A 100 -1.20 2.82 -3.16
C VAL A 100 -1.30 3.53 -4.50
N LEU A 101 -0.31 3.35 -5.37
CA LEU A 101 -0.25 4.01 -6.67
C LEU A 101 0.46 3.14 -7.72
N SER A 102 0.32 3.52 -8.99
CA SER A 102 1.02 2.84 -10.08
C SER A 102 2.50 3.22 -10.10
N GLY A 103 3.36 2.21 -9.94
CA GLY A 103 4.82 2.33 -10.00
C GLY A 103 5.39 2.37 -11.41
N PHE A 104 4.59 2.09 -12.44
CA PHE A 104 4.99 2.21 -13.85
C PHE A 104 5.12 3.67 -14.30
N ARG A 105 4.68 4.61 -13.48
CA ARG A 105 4.74 6.05 -13.69
C ARG A 105 5.53 6.69 -12.56
N PRO A 106 6.86 6.86 -12.71
CA PRO A 106 7.73 7.42 -11.67
C PRO A 106 7.27 8.79 -11.14
N GLU A 107 6.59 9.58 -11.97
CA GLU A 107 5.99 10.86 -11.60
C GLU A 107 4.98 10.72 -10.45
N ASN A 108 4.30 9.58 -10.34
CA ASN A 108 3.37 9.32 -9.24
C ASN A 108 4.06 9.32 -7.89
N LEU A 109 5.33 8.88 -7.82
CA LEU A 109 6.09 8.89 -6.57
C LEU A 109 6.38 10.33 -6.13
N LEU A 110 6.77 11.21 -7.06
CA LEU A 110 6.98 12.63 -6.77
C LEU A 110 5.70 13.30 -6.28
N LEU A 111 4.58 13.09 -7.00
CA LEU A 111 3.27 13.59 -6.59
C LEU A 111 2.88 13.08 -5.19
N ALA A 112 3.17 11.82 -4.89
CA ALA A 112 2.85 11.23 -3.60
C ALA A 112 3.62 11.87 -2.43
N VAL A 113 4.94 12.06 -2.61
CA VAL A 113 5.81 12.72 -1.62
C VAL A 113 5.42 14.18 -1.41
N GLU A 114 4.99 14.88 -2.46
CA GLU A 114 4.48 16.26 -2.38
C GLU A 114 3.05 16.36 -1.79
N GLY A 115 2.42 15.22 -1.46
CA GLY A 115 1.05 15.22 -0.92
C GLY A 115 -0.04 15.51 -1.96
N LYS A 116 0.28 15.49 -3.26
CA LYS A 116 -0.69 15.71 -4.33
C LYS A 116 -1.61 14.50 -4.53
N PRO A 117 -2.82 14.71 -5.11
CA PRO A 117 -3.76 13.62 -5.37
C PRO A 117 -3.20 12.63 -6.40
N VAL A 118 -2.84 11.42 -5.93
CA VAL A 118 -2.39 10.32 -6.79
C VAL A 118 -2.70 8.99 -6.11
N GLY A 119 -3.20 8.03 -6.88
CA GLY A 119 -3.56 6.70 -6.38
C GLY A 119 -4.69 6.72 -5.35
N THR A 120 -4.51 5.97 -4.26
CA THR A 120 -5.43 5.89 -3.12
C THR A 120 -4.66 6.08 -1.82
N ILE A 121 -5.16 6.95 -0.93
CA ILE A 121 -4.63 7.08 0.43
C ILE A 121 -5.45 6.22 1.41
N ILE A 122 -4.76 5.51 2.30
CA ILE A 122 -5.34 4.80 3.44
C ILE A 122 -4.94 5.54 4.72
N GLU A 123 -5.92 5.96 5.52
CA GLU A 123 -5.71 6.66 6.80
C GLU A 123 -6.84 6.46 7.81
#